data_AF-A0A2E4K798-F1
#
_entry.id   AF-A0A2E4K798-F1
#
_cell.length_a   1.000
_cell.length_b   1.000
_cell.length_c   1.000
_cell.angle_alpha   90.00
_cell.angle_beta   90.00
_cell.angle_gamma   90.00
#
_symmetry.space_group_name_H-M   'P 1'
#
loop_
_entity.id
_entity.type
_entity.pdbx_description
1 polymer ?
#
loop_
_entity_poly.entity_id
_entity_poly.type
_entity_poly.pdbx_seq_one_letter_code
_entity_poly.pdbx_strand_id
1 'polypeptide(L)' 'INVYGADNDQRLTGLHETQSINQFSYGVSDRGASIRIPIGTVEDGWKGRLEDRRPASNGDPYKIAAIIIKTTKSAY' A
#
# COMPACT_ATOMS: atom_id res chain seq x y z
N ILE A 1 -4.86 -0.47 -10.74
CA ILE A 1 -4.88 -1.14 -9.42
C ILE A 1 -5.52 -2.54 -9.49
N ASN A 2 -5.55 -3.15 -10.69
CA ASN A 2 -6.56 -4.14 -11.08
C ASN A 2 -6.40 -5.52 -10.44
N VAL A 3 -5.29 -5.75 -9.74
CA VAL A 3 -4.99 -7.02 -9.07
C VAL A 3 -5.19 -6.97 -7.55
N TYR A 4 -5.67 -5.84 -7.01
CA TYR A 4 -5.78 -5.60 -5.55
C TYR A 4 -7.17 -5.92 -4.97
N GLY A 5 -7.94 -6.76 -5.66
CA GLY A 5 -9.31 -7.12 -5.30
C GLY A 5 -10.37 -6.37 -6.10
N ALA A 6 -11.54 -7.00 -6.27
CA ALA A 6 -12.68 -6.40 -6.95
C ALA A 6 -13.35 -5.34 -6.08
N ASP A 7 -13.99 -4.36 -6.72
CA ASP A 7 -14.77 -3.28 -6.07
C ASP A 7 -13.99 -2.45 -5.05
N ASN A 8 -12.67 -2.39 -5.20
CA ASN A 8 -11.79 -1.71 -4.26
C ASN A 8 -11.99 -0.18 -4.27
N ASP A 9 -12.62 0.37 -5.31
CA ASP A 9 -13.06 1.77 -5.40
C ASP A 9 -14.11 2.13 -4.35
N GLN A 10 -14.95 1.17 -3.95
CA GLN A 10 -15.93 1.38 -2.88
C GLN A 10 -15.26 1.54 -1.50
N ARG A 11 -14.06 0.98 -1.34
CA ARG A 11 -13.27 1.04 -0.10
C ARG A 11 -12.27 2.19 -0.10
N LEU A 12 -11.52 2.35 -1.19
CA LEU A 12 -10.46 3.35 -1.36
C LEU A 12 -11.05 4.71 -1.74
N THR A 13 -11.73 5.33 -0.78
CA THR A 13 -12.46 6.60 -0.97
C THR A 13 -11.69 7.82 -0.48
N GLY A 14 -10.61 7.63 0.29
CA GLY A 14 -9.94 8.70 1.03
C GLY A 14 -10.49 8.91 2.44
N LEU A 15 -11.57 8.20 2.79
CA LEU A 15 -12.17 8.21 4.12
C LEU A 15 -11.76 6.95 4.90
N HIS A 16 -12.00 6.96 6.21
CA HIS A 16 -11.83 5.77 7.08
C HIS A 16 -10.44 5.11 7.01
N GLU A 17 -9.39 5.93 7.14
CA GLU A 17 -7.99 5.45 7.10
C GLU A 17 -7.59 4.72 5.80
N THR A 18 -8.12 5.21 4.68
CA THR A 18 -7.75 4.76 3.33
C THR A 18 -7.40 5.96 2.45
N GLN A 19 -6.66 5.71 1.37
CA GLN A 19 -6.44 6.71 0.32
C GLN A 19 -7.50 6.57 -0.77
N SER A 20 -7.79 7.65 -1.50
CA SER A 20 -8.60 7.60 -2.72
C SER A 20 -7.95 6.70 -3.78
N ILE A 21 -8.74 5.89 -4.47
CA ILE A 21 -8.26 4.98 -5.52
C ILE A 21 -7.53 5.70 -6.67
N ASN A 22 -7.82 6.98 -6.86
CA ASN A 22 -7.28 7.83 -7.92
C ASN A 22 -6.03 8.62 -7.49
N GLN A 23 -5.60 8.50 -6.24
CA GLN A 23 -4.45 9.20 -5.71
C GLN A 23 -3.42 8.21 -5.15
N PHE A 24 -2.15 8.53 -5.35
CA PHE A 24 -1.05 7.78 -4.74
C PHE A 24 -0.29 8.69 -3.79
N SER A 25 -0.07 8.23 -2.57
CA SER A 25 0.63 8.96 -1.52
C SER A 25 1.36 8.01 -0.59
N TYR A 26 2.44 8.47 0.03
CA TYR A 26 3.13 7.76 1.09
C TYR A 26 3.44 8.72 2.24
N GLY A 27 3.50 8.20 3.47
CA GLY A 27 3.76 9.03 4.64
C GLY A 27 4.29 8.24 5.84
N VAL A 28 5.05 8.93 6.70
CA VAL A 28 5.54 8.38 7.97
C VAL A 28 4.38 8.35 8.97
N SER A 29 4.07 7.16 9.49
CA SER A 29 2.95 6.90 10.39
C SER A 29 1.56 7.29 9.85
N ASP A 30 1.45 7.66 8.57
CA ASP A 30 0.19 8.08 7.96
C ASP A 30 -0.67 6.87 7.57
N ARG A 31 -1.83 6.74 8.24
CA ARG A 31 -2.80 5.66 7.96
C ARG A 31 -3.71 5.99 6.76
N GLY A 32 -3.83 7.24 6.34
CA GLY A 32 -4.58 7.67 5.16
C GLY A 32 -3.77 7.62 3.85
N ALA A 33 -2.46 7.34 3.93
CA ALA A 33 -1.62 7.17 2.76
C ALA A 33 -1.85 5.83 2.04
N SER A 34 -1.49 5.77 0.75
CA SER A 34 -1.47 4.49 0.01
C SER A 34 -0.40 3.55 0.58
N ILE A 35 0.80 4.08 0.83
CA ILE A 35 1.89 3.35 1.48
C ILE A 35 2.18 4.01 2.83
N ARG A 36 2.09 3.25 3.91
CA ARG A 36 2.51 3.70 5.23
C ARG A 36 3.96 3.28 5.50
N ILE A 37 4.75 4.22 6.00
CA ILE A 37 6.08 3.95 6.58
C ILE A 37 5.90 3.89 8.10
N PRO A 38 6.04 2.72 8.75
CA PRO A 38 6.01 2.62 10.21
C PRO A 38 7.09 3.49 10.84
N ILE A 39 6.80 4.11 11.98
CA ILE A 39 7.76 4.98 12.68
C ILE A 39 9.06 4.26 13.00
N GLY A 40 9.00 2.98 13.39
CA GLY A 40 10.18 2.15 13.65
C GLY A 40 11.13 2.01 12.45
N THR A 41 10.62 2.06 11.20
CA THR A 41 11.49 2.08 10.01
C THR A 41 12.32 3.36 9.98
N VAL A 42 11.75 4.50 10.38
CA VAL A 42 12.46 5.78 10.41
C VAL A 42 13.43 5.84 11.60
N GLU A 43 12.99 5.38 12.77
CA GLU A 43 13.80 5.34 13.99
C GLU A 43 15.01 4.41 13.86
N ASP A 44 14.90 3.32 13.08
CA ASP A 44 16.00 2.39 12.78
C ASP A 44 16.82 2.80 11.53
N GLY A 45 16.87 4.10 11.23
CA GLY A 45 17.71 4.63 10.15
C GLY A 45 17.31 4.14 8.76
N TRP A 46 16.00 4.11 8.48
CA TRP A 46 15.40 3.62 7.23
C TRP A 46 15.58 2.12 6.95
N LYS A 47 15.89 1.34 8.00
CA LYS A 47 15.88 -0.12 7.95
C LYS A 47 14.56 -0.62 8.51
N GLY A 48 13.81 -1.38 7.72
CA GLY A 48 12.51 -1.85 8.14
C GLY A 48 11.62 -2.22 6.96
N ARG A 49 10.35 -1.84 7.04
CA ARG A 49 9.33 -2.21 6.05
C ARG A 49 8.52 -1.02 5.56
N LEU A 50 7.93 -1.19 4.40
CA LEU A 50 6.84 -0.38 3.86
C LEU A 50 5.54 -1.19 3.94
N GLU A 51 4.42 -0.52 4.16
CA GLU A 51 3.10 -1.15 4.26
C GLU A 51 2.18 -0.63 3.16
N ASP A 52 1.89 -1.49 2.17
CA ASP A 52 0.90 -1.17 1.15
C ASP A 52 -0.51 -1.41 1.70
N ARG A 53 -1.30 -0.33 1.84
CA ARG A 53 -2.65 -0.36 2.42
C ARG A 53 -3.76 -0.44 1.36
N ARG A 54 -3.37 -0.53 0.09
CA ARG A 54 -4.29 -0.58 -1.05
C ARG A 54 -4.89 -1.97 -1.35
N PRO A 55 -4.28 -3.13 -1.00
CA PRO A 55 -4.93 -4.42 -1.15
C PRO A 55 -6.27 -4.51 -0.39
N ALA A 56 -7.32 -4.99 -1.07
CA ALA A 56 -8.58 -5.35 -0.42
C ALA A 56 -8.52 -6.78 0.15
N SER A 57 -9.41 -7.09 1.09
CA SER A 57 -9.50 -8.40 1.75
C SER A 57 -9.87 -9.55 0.80
N ASN A 58 -10.54 -9.24 -0.33
CA ASN A 58 -10.92 -10.20 -1.37
C ASN A 58 -9.85 -10.34 -2.48
N GLY A 59 -8.70 -9.68 -2.34
CA GLY A 59 -7.63 -9.72 -3.32
C GLY A 59 -6.88 -11.06 -3.33
N ASP A 60 -6.42 -11.48 -4.51
CA ASP A 60 -5.61 -12.70 -4.67
C ASP A 60 -4.20 -12.47 -4.11
N PRO A 61 -3.81 -13.13 -3.00
CA PRO A 61 -2.55 -12.86 -2.33
C PRO A 61 -1.33 -13.15 -3.21
N TYR A 62 -1.42 -14.13 -4.12
CA TYR A 62 -0.31 -14.49 -5.01
C TYR A 62 -0.09 -13.42 -6.07
N LYS A 63 -1.15 -12.90 -6.68
CA LYS A 63 -1.06 -11.82 -7.68
C LYS A 63 -0.57 -10.53 -7.05
N ILE A 64 -1.04 -10.21 -5.84
CA ILE A 64 -0.64 -9.01 -5.10
C ILE A 64 0.84 -9.07 -4.73
N ALA A 65 1.30 -10.18 -4.14
CA ALA A 65 2.70 -10.36 -3.80
C ALA A 65 3.60 -10.30 -5.04
N ALA A 66 3.20 -10.98 -6.13
CA ALA A 66 3.95 -10.99 -7.38
C ALA A 66 4.11 -9.59 -7.99
N ILE A 67 3.05 -8.76 -8.01
CA ILE A 67 3.16 -7.40 -8.58
C ILE A 67 3.99 -6.47 -7.69
N ILE A 68 3.91 -6.62 -6.36
CA ILE A 68 4.74 -5.86 -5.42
C ILE A 68 6.21 -6.16 -5.69
N ILE A 69 6.60 -7.45 -5.69
CA ILE A 69 7.98 -7.87 -5.95
C ILE A 69 8.44 -7.42 -7.34
N LYS A 70 7.62 -7.61 -8.38
CA LYS A 70 7.97 -7.21 -9.75
C LYS A 70 8.27 -5.71 -9.83
N THR A 71 7.43 -4.87 -9.22
CA THR A 71 7.55 -3.42 -9.27
C THR A 71 8.74 -2.90 -8.44
N THR A 72 8.98 -3.47 -7.26
CA THR A 72 10.08 -3.02 -6.40
C THR A 72 11.43 -3.53 -6.88
N LYS A 73 11.50 -4.76 -7.41
CA LYS A 73 12.74 -5.31 -7.95
C LYS A 73 13.25 -4.53 -9.17
N SER A 74 12.38 -3.93 -9.98
CA SER A 74 12.82 -3.07 -11.09
C SER A 74 13.43 -1.74 -10.66
N ALA A 75 13.33 -1.37 -9.38
CA ALA A 75 13.92 -0.15 -8.85
C ALA A 75 15.34 -0.36 -8.26
N TYR A 76 15.80 -1.61 -8.22
CA TYR A 76 17.17 -1.98 -7.84
C TYR A 76 18.07 -2.07 -9.07
#